data_AF-A0A3C0C7M1-F1
#
_entry.id   AF-A0A3C0C7M1-F1
#
_cell.length_a   1.000
_cell.length_b   1.000
_cell.length_c   1.000
_cell.angle_alpha   90.00
_cell.angle_beta   90.00
_cell.angle_gamma   90.00
#
_symmetry.space_group_name_H-M   'P 1'
#
loop_
_entity.id
_entity.type
_entity.pdbx_description
1 polymer ?
#
loop_
_entity_poly.entity_id
_entity_poly.type
_entity_poly.pdbx_seq_one_letter_code
_entity_poly.pdbx_strand_id
1 'polypeptide(L)'
;LMPGPDFPTGGIIVGREGIIDSYRTGRGRLIVRGRVDVEETRKGKENIVISEIPYMVNKTNFIETIAKCVQSGMIDGISDLRDESDREGMRIVVELQRDAD
;
A
#
# COMPACT_ATOMS: atom_id res chain seq x y z
N LEU A 1 1.77 -20.03 -20.55
CA LEU A 1 1.95 -18.56 -20.54
C LEU A 1 2.38 -18.16 -19.15
N MET A 2 3.53 -17.51 -18.98
CA MET A 2 3.95 -16.92 -17.69
C MET A 2 3.66 -15.41 -17.75
N PRO A 3 2.61 -14.93 -17.06
CA PRO A 3 2.18 -13.54 -17.17
C PRO A 3 3.08 -12.56 -16.41
N GLY A 4 3.79 -13.01 -15.38
CA GLY A 4 4.67 -12.16 -14.56
C GLY A 4 5.12 -12.83 -13.26
N PRO A 5 5.92 -12.13 -12.45
CA PRO A 5 6.29 -12.55 -11.10
C PRO A 5 5.09 -12.63 -10.16
N ASP A 6 5.14 -13.57 -9.21
CA ASP A 6 4.15 -13.75 -8.15
C ASP A 6 4.85 -13.54 -6.80
N PHE A 7 4.56 -12.42 -6.13
CA PHE A 7 5.20 -12.06 -4.88
C PHE A 7 4.44 -12.69 -3.69
N PRO A 8 5.14 -13.24 -2.68
CA PRO A 8 4.48 -13.88 -1.54
C PRO A 8 3.69 -12.90 -0.66
N THR A 9 3.98 -11.59 -0.74
CA THR A 9 3.25 -10.53 -0.06
C THR A 9 2.03 -10.04 -0.85
N GLY A 10 1.79 -10.60 -2.04
CA GLY A 10 0.84 -10.08 -3.01
C GLY A 10 1.28 -8.73 -3.59
N GLY A 11 0.35 -7.80 -3.66
CA GLY A 11 0.50 -6.49 -4.27
C GLY A 11 0.03 -6.49 -5.73
N ILE A 12 0.18 -5.32 -6.35
CA ILE A 12 -0.24 -5.07 -7.72
C ILE A 12 1.00 -4.65 -8.51
N ILE A 13 1.35 -5.44 -9.52
CA ILE A 13 2.37 -5.04 -10.49
C ILE A 13 1.75 -4.02 -11.45
N VAL A 14 2.31 -2.82 -11.48
CA VAL A 14 1.84 -1.72 -12.31
C VAL A 14 2.54 -1.79 -13.65
N GLY A 15 1.77 -2.08 -14.70
CA GLY A 15 2.27 -2.19 -16.07
C GLY A 15 2.89 -3.55 -16.39
N ARG A 16 2.95 -3.87 -17.68
CA ARG A 16 3.49 -5.15 -18.20
C ARG A 16 4.83 -5.00 -18.91
N GLU A 17 5.23 -3.78 -19.27
CA GLU A 17 6.44 -3.49 -20.04
C GLU A 17 7.70 -4.00 -19.32
N GLY A 18 7.84 -3.67 -18.02
CA GLY A 18 8.97 -4.15 -17.23
C GLY A 18 9.06 -5.68 -17.11
N ILE A 19 7.92 -6.38 -17.17
CA ILE A 19 7.89 -7.84 -17.18
C ILE A 19 8.45 -8.34 -18.51
N ILE A 20 7.95 -7.80 -19.62
CA ILE A 20 8.38 -8.18 -20.98
C ILE A 20 9.88 -7.93 -21.16
N ASP A 21 10.37 -6.77 -20.72
CA ASP A 21 11.79 -6.40 -20.82
C ASP A 21 12.67 -7.32 -19.98
N SER A 22 12.23 -7.65 -18.76
CA SER A 22 12.97 -8.58 -17.89
C SER A 22 13.07 -9.98 -18.50
N TYR A 23 12.01 -10.47 -19.14
CA TYR A 23 12.03 -11.76 -19.83
C TYR A 23 12.89 -11.77 -21.10
N ARG A 24 13.00 -10.62 -21.79
CA ARG A 24 13.79 -10.52 -23.03
C ARG A 24 15.27 -10.28 -22.77
N THR A 25 15.59 -9.42 -21.82
CA THR A 25 16.96 -8.90 -21.63
C THR A 25 17.62 -9.41 -20.35
N GLY A 26 16.85 -10.08 -19.47
CA GLY A 26 17.28 -10.42 -18.11
C GLY A 26 17.31 -9.23 -17.15
N ARG A 27 16.96 -8.01 -17.63
CA ARG A 27 16.90 -6.79 -16.84
C ARG A 27 15.57 -6.08 -17.08
N GLY A 28 14.93 -5.60 -16.04
CA GLY A 28 13.68 -4.86 -16.15
C GLY A 28 13.34 -4.22 -14.83
N ARG A 29 12.68 -3.06 -14.90
CA ARG A 29 12.19 -2.37 -13.71
C ARG A 29 10.70 -2.67 -13.55
N LEU A 30 10.34 -3.19 -12.38
CA LEU A 30 8.95 -3.44 -12.00
C LEU A 30 8.54 -2.42 -10.95
N ILE A 31 7.32 -1.90 -11.09
CA ILE A 31 6.69 -1.08 -10.07
C ILE A 31 5.65 -1.96 -9.39
N VAL A 32 5.78 -2.13 -8.07
CA VAL A 32 4.85 -2.90 -7.25
C VAL A 32 4.15 -1.94 -6.29
N ARG A 33 2.83 -1.98 -6.26
CA ARG A 33 1.98 -1.18 -5.38
C ARG A 33 1.30 -2.07 -4.35
N GLY A 34 1.11 -1.58 -3.13
CA GLY A 34 0.24 -2.24 -2.15
C GLY A 34 -1.22 -2.28 -2.61
N ARG A 35 -2.00 -3.22 -2.09
CA ARG A 35 -3.45 -3.25 -2.31
C ARG A 35 -4.12 -2.36 -1.28
N VAL A 36 -5.01 -1.51 -1.78
CA VAL A 36 -5.70 -0.49 -0.99
C VAL A 36 -7.16 -0.46 -1.41
N ASP A 37 -8.04 -0.36 -0.42
CA ASP A 37 -9.46 -0.06 -0.59
C ASP A 37 -9.83 1.21 0.18
N VAL A 38 -10.87 1.89 -0.28
CA VAL A 38 -11.45 3.05 0.42
C VAL A 38 -12.79 2.64 1.00
N GLU A 39 -12.92 2.73 2.32
CA GLU A 39 -14.13 2.40 3.06
C GLU A 39 -14.75 3.68 3.65
N GLU A 40 -16.04 3.89 3.41
CA GLU A 40 -16.76 4.99 4.06
C GLU A 40 -17.28 4.56 5.44
N THR A 41 -16.94 5.34 6.47
CA THR A 41 -17.42 5.10 7.83
C THR A 41 -18.85 5.62 8.00
N ARG A 42 -19.58 5.04 8.96
CA ARG A 42 -20.94 5.49 9.33
C ARG A 42 -21.05 6.97 9.74
N LYS A 43 -19.92 7.63 10.04
CA LYS A 43 -19.85 9.04 10.45
C LYS A 43 -19.53 9.98 9.27
N GLY A 44 -19.49 9.46 8.04
CA GLY A 44 -19.14 10.20 6.83
C GLY A 44 -17.66 10.59 6.76
N LYS A 45 -16.78 9.78 7.37
CA LYS A 45 -15.33 9.87 7.15
C LYS A 45 -14.87 8.74 6.25
N GLU A 46 -13.84 8.95 5.47
CA GLU A 46 -13.23 7.92 4.65
C GLU A 46 -12.04 7.25 5.36
N ASN A 47 -11.91 5.95 5.18
CA ASN A 47 -10.80 5.15 5.63
C ASN A 47 -10.08 4.58 4.42
N ILE A 48 -8.78 4.81 4.33
CA ILE A 48 -7.91 4.08 3.42
C ILE A 48 -7.45 2.82 4.13
N VAL A 49 -7.78 1.65 3.59
CA VAL A 49 -7.46 0.35 4.16
C VAL A 49 -6.45 -0.35 3.28
N ILE A 50 -5.24 -0.53 3.81
CA ILE A 50 -4.14 -1.20 3.13
C ILE A 50 -4.14 -2.68 3.56
N SER A 51 -4.36 -3.57 2.60
CA SER A 51 -4.46 -5.02 2.81
C SER A 51 -3.20 -5.78 2.39
N GLU A 52 -2.40 -5.21 1.50
CA GLU A 52 -1.14 -5.81 1.02
C GLU A 52 -0.07 -4.73 0.86
N ILE A 53 1.19 -5.07 1.17
CA ILE A 53 2.35 -4.19 0.94
C ILE A 53 3.33 -4.84 -0.05
N PRO A 54 4.16 -4.04 -0.76
CA PRO A 54 5.13 -4.57 -1.70
C PRO A 54 6.14 -5.53 -1.04
N TYR A 55 6.69 -6.44 -1.85
CA TYR A 55 7.68 -7.41 -1.38
C TYR A 55 8.92 -6.71 -0.81
N MET A 56 9.52 -7.29 0.23
CA MET A 56 10.65 -6.75 1.00
C MET A 56 10.38 -5.44 1.77
N VAL A 57 9.14 -4.96 1.82
CA VAL A 57 8.77 -3.84 2.69
C VAL A 57 8.46 -4.36 4.08
N ASN A 58 9.08 -3.77 5.10
CA ASN A 58 8.77 -4.06 6.50
C ASN A 58 7.54 -3.24 6.94
N LYS A 59 6.51 -3.92 7.46
CA LYS A 59 5.25 -3.30 7.89
C LYS A 59 5.46 -2.20 8.95
N THR A 60 6.23 -2.49 10.00
CA THR A 60 6.47 -1.54 11.09
C THR A 60 7.17 -0.28 10.59
N ASN A 61 8.22 -0.44 9.78
CA ASN A 61 8.93 0.69 9.20
C ASN A 61 8.04 1.51 8.27
N PHE A 62 7.14 0.86 7.53
CA PHE A 62 6.19 1.52 6.65
C PHE A 62 5.22 2.41 7.44
N ILE A 63 4.62 1.86 8.49
CA ILE A 63 3.70 2.60 9.39
C ILE A 63 4.44 3.76 10.07
N GLU A 64 5.64 3.54 10.60
CA GLU A 64 6.46 4.59 11.19
C GLU A 64 6.80 5.71 10.20
N THR A 65 7.04 5.37 8.95
CA THR A 65 7.33 6.35 7.90
C THR A 65 6.10 7.22 7.61
N ILE A 66 4.91 6.62 7.52
CA ILE A 66 3.65 7.37 7.37
C ILE A 66 3.48 8.32 8.55
N ALA A 67 3.62 7.83 9.79
CA ALA A 67 3.48 8.64 10.99
C ALA A 67 4.47 9.82 11.01
N LYS A 68 5.72 9.59 10.61
CA LYS A 68 6.74 10.65 10.48
C LYS A 68 6.36 11.69 9.42
N CYS A 69 5.83 11.26 8.27
CA CYS A 69 5.38 12.16 7.21
C CYS A 69 4.16 13.01 7.64
N VAL A 70 3.27 12.46 8.46
CA VAL A 70 2.15 13.22 9.04
C VAL A 70 2.67 14.22 10.06
N GLN A 71 3.58 13.79 10.95
CA GLN A 71 4.14 14.68 11.98
C GLN A 71 4.98 15.82 11.40
N SER A 72 5.66 15.59 10.27
CA SER A 72 6.45 16.62 9.58
C SER A 72 5.61 17.57 8.71
N GLY A 73 4.31 17.31 8.54
CA GLY A 73 3.44 18.06 7.65
C GLY A 73 3.73 17.81 6.15
N MET A 74 4.40 16.70 5.80
CA MET A 74 4.51 16.28 4.40
C MET A 74 3.21 15.67 3.88
N ILE A 75 2.44 15.03 4.77
CA ILE A 75 1.14 14.44 4.48
C ILE A 75 0.13 15.04 5.44
N ASP A 76 -0.83 15.76 4.89
CA ASP A 76 -1.94 16.34 5.65
C ASP A 76 -3.20 15.48 5.51
N GLY A 77 -4.26 15.83 6.25
CA GLY A 77 -5.56 15.18 6.09
C GLY A 77 -5.71 13.81 6.77
N ILE A 78 -4.64 13.25 7.34
CA ILE A 78 -4.73 12.02 8.16
C ILE A 78 -5.19 12.41 9.57
N SER A 79 -6.27 11.78 10.04
CA SER A 79 -6.80 11.96 11.39
C SER A 79 -6.35 10.89 12.37
N ASP A 80 -6.17 9.65 11.90
CA ASP A 80 -5.69 8.53 12.72
C ASP A 80 -5.02 7.45 11.86
N LEU A 81 -4.10 6.69 12.46
CA LEU A 81 -3.37 5.58 11.82
C LEU A 81 -3.36 4.37 12.76
N ARG A 82 -3.98 3.27 12.34
CA ARG A 82 -4.16 2.05 13.16
C ARG A 82 -3.69 0.81 12.42
N ASP A 83 -2.94 -0.05 13.12
CA ASP A 83 -2.63 -1.40 12.66
C ASP A 83 -3.62 -2.38 13.29
N GLU A 84 -4.56 -2.86 12.47
CA GLU A 84 -5.58 -3.85 12.83
C GLU A 84 -5.23 -5.24 12.27
N SER A 85 -3.96 -5.46 11.90
CA SER A 85 -3.52 -6.76 11.39
C SER A 85 -3.58 -7.82 12.49
N ASP A 86 -4.00 -9.02 12.11
CA ASP A 86 -4.05 -10.19 12.98
C ASP A 86 -3.25 -11.36 12.39
N ARG A 87 -3.55 -12.59 12.80
CA ARG A 87 -2.90 -13.80 12.26
C ARG A 87 -3.45 -14.23 10.91
N GLU A 88 -4.64 -13.76 10.52
CA GLU A 88 -5.33 -14.13 9.30
C GLU A 88 -5.06 -13.15 8.16
N GLY A 89 -4.74 -11.88 8.46
CA GLY A 89 -4.46 -10.90 7.43
C GLY A 89 -3.82 -9.59 7.91
N MET A 90 -3.29 -8.85 6.93
CA MET A 90 -2.79 -7.49 7.14
C MET A 90 -3.93 -6.49 6.94
N ARG A 91 -4.09 -5.56 7.88
CA ARG A 91 -5.05 -4.46 7.78
C ARG A 91 -4.48 -3.21 8.43
N ILE A 92 -4.05 -2.26 7.63
CA ILE A 92 -3.60 -0.95 8.11
C ILE A 92 -4.65 0.07 7.72
N VAL A 93 -5.21 0.76 8.72
CA VAL A 93 -6.29 1.72 8.55
C VAL A 93 -5.73 3.13 8.69
N VAL A 94 -5.93 3.94 7.67
CA VAL A 94 -5.64 5.38 7.68
C VAL A 94 -6.98 6.10 7.63
N GLU A 95 -7.38 6.73 8.73
CA GLU A 95 -8.64 7.47 8.82
C GLU A 95 -8.41 8.91 8.37
N LEU A 96 -9.15 9.36 7.36
CA LEU A 96 -9.03 10.71 6.82
C LEU A 96 -9.90 11.72 7.59
N GLN A 97 -9.48 12.98 7.55
CA GLN A 97 -10.32 14.11 7.93
C GLN A 97 -11.42 14.32 6.87
N ARG A 98 -12.53 14.96 7.25
CA ARG A 98 -13.71 15.09 6.38
C ARG A 98 -13.46 15.89 5.10
N ASP A 99 -12.48 16.77 5.11
CA ASP A 99 -12.13 17.67 4.00
C ASP A 99 -10.74 17.35 3.43
N ALA A 100 -10.25 16.12 3.64
CA ALA A 100 -8.98 15.67 3.08
C ALA A 100 -9.19 15.18 1.64
N ASP A 101 -8.32 15.61 0.73
CA ASP A 101 -8.27 15.19 -0.68
C ASP A 101 -7.22 14.08 -0.91
#